data_AF-A0A348SCK6-F1
#
_entry.id   AF-A0A348SCK6-F1
#
_cell.length_a   1.000
_cell.length_b   1.000
_cell.length_c   1.000
_cell.angle_alpha   90.00
_cell.angle_beta   90.00
_cell.angle_gamma   90.00
#
_symmetry.space_group_name_H-M   'P 1'
#
loop_
_entity.id
_entity.type
_entity.pdbx_description
1 polymer ?
#
loop_
_entity_poly.entity_id
_entity_poly.type
_entity_poly.pdbx_seq_one_letter_code
_entity_poly.pdbx_strand_id
1 'polypeptide(L)'
;MPIFMREAYRGGPQFVPASMILRMTYVYHALGRFPPRALMMALVLSLLAIPAVGPAAGKDAPSASAAASYECTPWTSLTRPPESIWVHIPIKKGRRYKMGERVQVDFKTYVERVVIDEWGPNETHRAQLLAAAQIVKQYAWWYITHPNKKLKDKNGDCFDIGSTVTFQLYKENATARQEASDAARIKKGLPARLPLIRSAIEAIWPLSIWRTAGGRKGFAHTGYRGGAYRKGCDKYYTGFHLFQQNARRCARDGETFEALIRRFYGPNVALYQPLPGESDATLVDYVGDPFAEPWSLPAGWSDGTLTEFRGDFDGDLFPEIATLRVWNTTDPATGLPVTSAAMGSIERRGDEYAWRDDIWSVTDLAAAGIDATRMEILSADVNGDGSDDLVIKAPTPAANVAAGGGQSGIWVALSEKRRWVAKRIQPPALGAPQLVGTSSAALDQVQLTVWDRNADDRDEVALLAPTVDGRLEVSLLATPRTGGTPALSSWWISDALLGTYSVGSASASPEPLGPQRDPADGRRALRSNLVIEVTLGGAQRTIAVSGAAPNAAQAR
;
A
#
# COMPACT_ATOMS: atom_id res chain seq x y z
N MET A 1 27.09 3.92 0.67
CA MET A 1 27.83 3.91 1.95
C MET A 1 29.31 4.01 1.60
N PRO A 2 30.16 4.76 2.31
CA PRO A 2 29.96 5.95 3.17
C PRO A 2 30.77 7.18 2.59
N ILE A 3 30.84 8.39 3.15
CA ILE A 3 31.54 8.77 4.40
C ILE A 3 31.12 10.18 4.86
N PHE A 4 31.03 10.29 6.19
CA PHE A 4 30.80 11.44 7.06
C PHE A 4 32.10 12.22 7.37
N MET A 5 31.95 13.38 8.04
CA MET A 5 32.86 14.06 9.00
C MET A 5 33.46 15.39 8.51
N ARG A 6 33.39 16.53 9.24
CA ARG A 6 33.65 16.98 10.65
C ARG A 6 34.98 17.76 10.69
N GLU A 7 34.95 18.94 11.31
CA GLU A 7 36.09 19.85 11.54
C GLU A 7 37.20 19.24 12.43
N ALA A 8 38.47 19.61 12.18
CA ALA A 8 39.45 20.05 13.17
C ALA A 8 40.77 20.54 12.51
N TYR A 9 41.49 21.40 13.25
CA TYR A 9 42.58 22.32 12.89
C TYR A 9 44.02 21.73 12.97
N ARG A 10 44.97 22.43 12.31
CA ARG A 10 46.45 22.57 12.52
C ARG A 10 47.43 21.88 11.53
N GLY A 11 48.33 22.72 10.99
CA GLY A 11 49.71 22.36 10.58
C GLY A 11 50.07 22.66 9.11
N GLY A 12 50.73 23.79 8.83
CA GLY A 12 51.44 24.03 7.55
C GLY A 12 52.89 23.52 7.60
N PRO A 13 53.82 24.03 6.77
CA PRO A 13 53.76 24.18 5.31
C PRO A 13 55.05 23.67 4.62
N GLN A 14 55.02 23.03 3.45
CA GLN A 14 56.22 22.85 2.60
C GLN A 14 55.93 22.86 1.07
N PHE A 15 56.43 23.94 0.46
CA PHE A 15 57.02 24.22 -0.86
C PHE A 15 57.22 23.12 -1.98
N VAL A 16 56.69 23.44 -3.19
CA VAL A 16 57.17 23.35 -4.63
C VAL A 16 57.68 22.04 -5.29
N PRO A 17 57.86 21.93 -6.66
CA PRO A 17 57.44 22.80 -7.79
C PRO A 17 56.96 22.14 -9.13
N ALA A 18 56.33 22.99 -9.96
CA ALA A 18 56.48 23.27 -11.41
C ALA A 18 56.22 22.26 -12.57
N SER A 19 55.69 22.88 -13.65
CA SER A 19 55.72 22.53 -15.11
C SER A 19 54.60 21.60 -15.59
N MET A 20 53.91 21.77 -16.73
CA MET A 20 54.33 22.33 -18.02
C MET A 20 53.11 22.62 -18.93
N ILE A 21 53.03 23.86 -19.44
CA ILE A 21 52.78 24.30 -20.83
C ILE A 21 51.91 23.41 -21.76
N LEU A 22 50.77 23.95 -22.24
CA LEU A 22 50.53 24.11 -23.69
C LEU A 22 49.58 25.29 -23.97
N ARG A 23 50.08 26.25 -24.76
CA ARG A 23 49.34 27.33 -25.40
C ARG A 23 48.63 26.79 -26.65
N MET A 24 47.43 27.26 -26.92
CA MET A 24 47.02 27.46 -28.31
C MET A 24 46.25 28.78 -28.41
N THR A 25 46.89 29.69 -29.12
CA THR A 25 46.47 31.06 -29.43
C THR A 25 45.58 31.01 -30.67
N TYR A 26 44.45 31.71 -30.67
CA TYR A 26 43.95 32.36 -31.89
C TYR A 26 43.40 33.73 -31.51
N VAL A 27 44.04 34.74 -32.09
CA VAL A 27 43.71 36.17 -32.03
C VAL A 27 42.95 36.50 -33.31
N TYR A 28 41.84 37.22 -33.20
CA TYR A 28 41.49 38.25 -34.18
C TYR A 28 40.96 39.49 -33.43
N HIS A 29 41.59 40.62 -33.73
CA HIS A 29 41.31 42.00 -33.34
C HIS A 29 39.86 42.41 -33.69
N ALA A 30 39.09 43.12 -32.86
CA ALA A 30 39.21 44.45 -32.23
C ALA A 30 38.47 45.56 -33.01
N LEU A 31 38.04 46.59 -32.25
CA LEU A 31 37.39 47.87 -32.59
C LEU A 31 35.85 47.82 -32.45
N GLY A 32 35.17 48.66 -31.66
CA GLY A 32 35.55 49.89 -30.97
C GLY A 32 34.58 50.31 -29.84
N ARG A 33 34.96 51.39 -29.16
CA ARG A 33 34.54 51.91 -27.84
C ARG A 33 33.26 52.79 -27.86
N PHE A 34 32.40 52.61 -26.83
CA PHE A 34 31.74 53.60 -25.91
C PHE A 34 30.81 54.75 -26.45
N PRO A 35 29.99 55.46 -25.61
CA PRO A 35 28.63 55.12 -25.12
C PRO A 35 27.64 56.34 -25.24
N PRO A 36 26.71 56.63 -24.29
CA PRO A 36 25.25 56.62 -24.39
C PRO A 36 24.56 58.02 -24.46
N ARG A 37 23.25 58.08 -24.76
CA ARG A 37 22.24 59.12 -24.38
C ARG A 37 20.92 58.79 -25.12
N ALA A 38 19.81 58.48 -24.45
CA ALA A 38 18.83 59.41 -23.89
C ALA A 38 18.26 60.42 -24.91
N LEU A 39 17.19 60.07 -25.64
CA LEU A 39 16.01 60.91 -25.97
C LEU A 39 15.15 60.21 -27.03
N MET A 40 13.88 59.94 -26.74
CA MET A 40 12.72 60.25 -27.61
C MET A 40 11.48 59.56 -27.05
N MET A 41 10.76 60.37 -26.28
CA MET A 41 9.37 60.18 -25.91
C MET A 41 8.49 60.64 -27.10
N ALA A 42 7.33 60.01 -27.26
CA ALA A 42 6.09 60.59 -27.77
C ALA A 42 6.02 61.14 -29.22
N LEU A 43 5.49 60.32 -30.13
CA LEU A 43 4.53 60.62 -31.22
C LEU A 43 4.42 59.28 -31.98
N VAL A 44 3.30 58.56 -32.03
CA VAL A 44 2.16 58.82 -32.91
C VAL A 44 0.95 58.13 -32.29
N LEU A 45 0.06 58.93 -31.70
CA LEU A 45 -1.36 58.62 -31.65
C LEU A 45 -1.99 59.26 -32.90
N SER A 46 -3.07 58.65 -33.38
CA SER A 46 -3.97 59.11 -34.46
C SER A 46 -3.53 58.81 -35.90
N LEU A 47 -4.03 57.71 -36.46
CA LEU A 47 -4.86 57.67 -37.68
C LEU A 47 -5.09 56.23 -38.11
N LEU A 48 -6.27 55.69 -37.82
CA LEU A 48 -7.14 54.92 -38.74
C LEU A 48 -8.33 54.34 -37.96
N ALA A 49 -9.40 55.13 -37.93
CA ALA A 49 -10.75 54.62 -37.68
C ALA A 49 -11.28 54.02 -38.99
N ILE A 50 -11.57 52.72 -38.98
CA ILE A 50 -12.41 52.06 -39.99
C ILE A 50 -13.56 51.41 -39.22
N PRO A 51 -14.83 51.73 -39.50
CA PRO A 51 -15.96 51.10 -38.83
C PRO A 51 -16.22 49.73 -39.48
N ALA A 52 -15.93 48.65 -38.76
CA ALA A 52 -16.45 47.33 -39.10
C ALA A 52 -17.86 47.20 -38.55
N VAL A 53 -18.84 47.13 -39.46
CA VAL A 53 -20.22 46.75 -39.14
C VAL A 53 -20.21 45.27 -38.75
N GLY A 54 -20.31 44.99 -37.44
CA GLY A 54 -20.58 43.67 -36.87
C GLY A 54 -21.98 43.62 -36.27
N PRO A 55 -22.63 42.45 -36.22
CA PRO A 55 -24.02 42.34 -35.79
C PRO A 55 -24.21 42.62 -34.28
N ALA A 56 -25.44 42.97 -33.94
CA ALA A 56 -25.90 43.52 -32.68
C ALA A 56 -25.46 42.76 -31.42
N ALA A 57 -25.20 43.57 -30.38
CA ALA A 57 -24.85 43.19 -29.03
C ALA A 57 -25.87 42.24 -28.38
N GLY A 58 -25.43 41.04 -28.01
CA GLY A 58 -25.90 40.37 -26.82
C GLY A 58 -25.26 41.06 -25.61
N LYS A 59 -26.09 41.57 -24.70
CA LYS A 59 -25.66 42.03 -23.37
C LYS A 59 -25.12 40.81 -22.63
N ASP A 60 -23.80 40.72 -22.51
CA ASP A 60 -23.04 40.01 -21.45
C ASP A 60 -21.56 40.01 -21.84
N ALA A 61 -20.92 41.19 -21.78
CA ALA A 61 -19.47 41.27 -21.77
C ALA A 61 -19.01 41.14 -20.31
N PRO A 62 -18.20 40.13 -19.94
CA PRO A 62 -17.68 40.03 -18.59
C PRO A 62 -16.83 41.27 -18.30
N SER A 63 -17.19 41.98 -17.23
CA SER A 63 -16.38 43.04 -16.68
C SER A 63 -14.99 42.47 -16.38
N ALA A 64 -13.94 43.17 -16.82
CA ALA A 64 -12.58 42.86 -16.43
C ALA A 64 -12.51 42.89 -14.89
N SER A 65 -12.47 41.69 -14.30
CA SER A 65 -12.32 41.54 -12.86
C SER A 65 -11.00 42.19 -12.47
N ALA A 66 -11.05 43.15 -11.54
CA ALA A 66 -9.86 43.66 -10.88
C ALA A 66 -9.03 42.47 -10.38
N ALA A 67 -7.73 42.46 -10.68
CA ALA A 67 -6.82 41.39 -10.25
C ALA A 67 -7.02 41.15 -8.75
N ALA A 68 -7.54 39.97 -8.41
CA ALA A 68 -7.78 39.57 -7.03
C ALA A 68 -6.49 39.73 -6.21
N SER A 69 -6.63 40.10 -4.93
CA SER A 69 -5.51 40.15 -3.99
C SER A 69 -4.71 38.84 -4.04
N TYR A 70 -3.38 38.96 -4.16
CA TYR A 70 -2.44 37.86 -4.31
C TYR A 70 -2.39 36.99 -3.04
N GLU A 71 -3.28 36.01 -2.96
CA GLU A 71 -3.45 35.15 -1.79
C GLU A 71 -2.91 33.73 -2.06
N CYS A 72 -2.52 33.03 -0.99
CA CYS A 72 -2.26 31.59 -1.03
C CYS A 72 -3.53 30.84 -1.45
N THR A 73 -3.45 29.54 -1.71
CA THR A 73 -4.63 28.77 -2.13
C THR A 73 -5.73 28.96 -1.07
N PRO A 74 -6.88 29.57 -1.43
CA PRO A 74 -7.93 29.91 -0.47
C PRO A 74 -8.76 28.66 -0.16
N TRP A 75 -8.16 27.73 0.57
CA TRP A 75 -8.72 26.41 0.83
C TRP A 75 -8.79 26.13 2.33
N THR A 76 -9.99 25.79 2.79
CA THR A 76 -10.28 25.58 4.20
C THR A 76 -10.75 24.16 4.52
N SER A 77 -11.03 23.33 3.50
CA SER A 77 -11.55 21.99 3.77
C SER A 77 -10.48 21.12 4.41
N LEU A 78 -10.88 20.40 5.46
CA LEU A 78 -10.05 19.44 6.20
C LEU A 78 -10.38 17.99 5.81
N THR A 79 -11.33 17.82 4.91
CA THR A 79 -11.83 16.52 4.46
C THR A 79 -11.68 16.30 2.96
N ARG A 80 -11.62 17.38 2.17
CA ARG A 80 -11.32 17.32 0.74
C ARG A 80 -10.04 18.08 0.43
N PRO A 81 -9.04 17.45 -0.22
CA PRO A 81 -7.84 18.16 -0.65
C PRO A 81 -8.16 19.13 -1.81
N PRO A 82 -7.43 20.26 -1.95
CA PRO A 82 -7.60 21.17 -3.07
C PRO A 82 -7.21 20.51 -4.39
N GLU A 83 -7.77 21.01 -5.50
CA GLU A 83 -7.40 20.54 -6.84
C GLU A 83 -5.98 20.99 -7.24
N SER A 84 -5.59 22.21 -6.85
CA SER A 84 -4.27 22.76 -7.18
C SER A 84 -3.69 23.56 -6.03
N ILE A 85 -2.37 23.70 -6.03
CA ILE A 85 -1.59 24.36 -4.97
C ILE A 85 -0.47 25.23 -5.56
N TRP A 86 0.00 26.20 -4.79
CA TRP A 86 1.16 27.04 -5.11
C TRP A 86 2.43 26.50 -4.44
N VAL A 87 3.36 26.01 -5.26
CA VAL A 87 4.64 25.43 -4.81
C VAL A 87 5.78 26.39 -5.09
N HIS A 88 6.57 26.72 -4.08
CA HIS A 88 7.79 27.51 -4.27
C HIS A 88 8.94 26.66 -4.81
N ILE A 89 9.55 27.11 -5.91
CA ILE A 89 10.69 26.44 -6.56
C ILE A 89 11.95 27.26 -6.31
N PRO A 90 12.91 26.79 -5.50
CA PRO A 90 14.12 27.55 -5.23
C PRO A 90 15.05 27.57 -6.44
N ILE A 91 15.72 28.71 -6.66
CA ILE A 91 16.73 28.84 -7.71
C ILE A 91 18.10 28.49 -7.15
N LYS A 92 18.78 27.52 -7.78
CA LYS A 92 20.15 27.18 -7.44
C LYS A 92 21.11 28.24 -8.00
N LYS A 93 21.79 28.99 -7.13
CA LYS A 93 22.84 29.96 -7.50
C LYS A 93 24.17 29.52 -6.90
N GLY A 94 24.99 28.85 -7.71
CA GLY A 94 26.24 28.22 -7.26
C GLY A 94 25.96 27.07 -6.28
N ARG A 95 26.54 27.14 -5.07
CA ARG A 95 26.34 26.14 -4.00
C ARG A 95 25.13 26.44 -3.08
N ARG A 96 24.43 27.56 -3.27
CA ARG A 96 23.31 27.98 -2.41
C ARG A 96 21.99 27.94 -3.17
N TYR A 97 20.93 27.58 -2.46
CA TYR A 97 19.56 27.78 -2.92
C TYR A 97 19.09 29.18 -2.53
N LYS A 98 18.50 29.90 -3.47
CA LYS A 98 17.88 31.21 -3.25
C LYS A 98 16.38 31.09 -3.43
N MET A 99 15.65 32.07 -2.88
CA MET A 99 14.23 32.26 -3.14
C MET A 99 14.02 32.33 -4.66
N GLY A 100 13.24 31.41 -5.22
CA GLY A 100 12.75 31.47 -6.59
C GLY A 100 11.28 31.86 -6.67
N GLU A 101 10.62 31.46 -7.74
CA GLU A 101 9.21 31.75 -8.02
C GLU A 101 8.32 30.62 -7.52
N ARG A 102 7.04 30.94 -7.29
CA ARG A 102 5.99 29.95 -7.13
C ARG A 102 5.48 29.44 -8.48
N VAL A 103 5.03 28.19 -8.52
CA VAL A 103 4.34 27.57 -9.65
C VAL A 103 3.04 26.94 -9.17
N GLN A 104 1.97 27.03 -9.98
CA GLN A 104 0.72 26.34 -9.70
C GLN A 104 0.82 24.91 -10.21
N VAL A 105 0.42 23.93 -9.39
CA VAL A 105 0.50 22.51 -9.73
C VAL A 105 -0.79 21.83 -9.30
N ASP A 106 -1.29 20.90 -10.12
CA ASP A 106 -2.29 19.92 -9.69
C ASP A 106 -1.80 19.17 -8.44
N PHE A 107 -2.65 19.05 -7.42
CA PHE A 107 -2.19 18.58 -6.12
C PHE A 107 -1.80 17.09 -6.16
N LYS A 108 -2.50 16.26 -6.94
CA LYS A 108 -2.11 14.85 -7.14
C LYS A 108 -0.72 14.75 -7.78
N THR A 109 -0.47 15.57 -8.79
CA THR A 109 0.81 15.67 -9.49
C THR A 109 1.93 16.12 -8.55
N TYR A 110 1.64 17.06 -7.64
CA TYR A 110 2.59 17.45 -6.60
C TYR A 110 2.95 16.25 -5.70
N VAL A 111 1.94 15.53 -5.19
CA VAL A 111 2.15 14.35 -4.32
C VAL A 111 2.95 13.28 -5.06
N GLU A 112 2.62 12.98 -6.32
CA GLU A 112 3.37 12.04 -7.18
C GLU A 112 4.86 12.41 -7.23
N ARG A 113 5.17 13.67 -7.57
CA ARG A 113 6.54 14.13 -7.75
C ARG A 113 7.34 14.10 -6.45
N VAL A 114 6.71 14.45 -5.34
CA VAL A 114 7.34 14.36 -4.01
C VAL A 114 7.59 12.91 -3.61
N VAL A 115 6.62 12.01 -3.79
CA VAL A 115 6.82 10.58 -3.51
C VAL A 115 7.95 9.99 -4.37
N ILE A 116 8.03 10.37 -5.64
CA ILE A 116 9.13 9.94 -6.53
C ILE A 116 10.49 10.38 -6.00
N ASP A 117 10.63 11.63 -5.56
CA ASP A 117 11.91 12.23 -5.20
C ASP A 117 12.38 11.92 -3.78
N GLU A 118 11.46 11.72 -2.85
CA GLU A 118 11.78 11.56 -1.44
C GLU A 118 11.69 10.13 -0.94
N TRP A 119 10.82 9.31 -1.54
CA TRP A 119 10.74 7.89 -1.23
C TRP A 119 11.60 7.16 -2.24
N GLY A 120 12.61 6.44 -1.76
CA GLY A 120 13.75 5.97 -2.56
C GLY A 120 13.37 5.25 -3.87
N PRO A 121 14.26 5.23 -4.86
CA PRO A 121 13.95 4.85 -6.25
C PRO A 121 13.56 3.37 -6.45
N ASN A 122 13.70 2.55 -5.40
CA ASN A 122 13.44 1.11 -5.41
C ASN A 122 12.28 0.73 -4.48
N GLU A 123 11.48 1.68 -4.01
CA GLU A 123 10.30 1.36 -3.24
C GLU A 123 9.15 0.89 -4.14
N THR A 124 8.62 -0.29 -3.83
CA THR A 124 7.50 -0.93 -4.53
C THR A 124 6.48 -1.55 -3.57
N HIS A 125 6.76 -1.60 -2.26
CA HIS A 125 5.83 -2.19 -1.29
C HIS A 125 4.61 -1.28 -1.13
N ARG A 126 3.42 -1.85 -1.33
CA ARG A 126 2.17 -1.09 -1.41
C ARG A 126 1.88 -0.30 -0.14
N ALA A 127 1.99 -0.93 1.04
CA ALA A 127 1.74 -0.28 2.32
C ALA A 127 2.65 0.96 2.53
N GLN A 128 3.93 0.87 2.13
CA GLN A 128 4.85 2.00 2.19
C GLN A 128 4.49 3.09 1.19
N LEU A 129 4.04 2.75 -0.02
CA LEU A 129 3.61 3.72 -1.03
C LEU A 129 2.29 4.41 -0.63
N LEU A 130 1.34 3.70 -0.02
CA LEU A 130 0.13 4.28 0.58
C LEU A 130 0.49 5.24 1.71
N ALA A 131 1.35 4.82 2.64
CA ALA A 131 1.83 5.65 3.73
C ALA A 131 2.56 6.91 3.19
N ALA A 132 3.43 6.74 2.19
CA ALA A 132 4.12 7.84 1.53
C ALA A 132 3.13 8.85 0.94
N ALA A 133 2.21 8.38 0.09
CA ALA A 133 1.24 9.23 -0.57
C ALA A 133 0.34 9.95 0.43
N GLN A 134 -0.19 9.25 1.44
CA GLN A 134 -1.06 9.84 2.46
C GLN A 134 -0.32 10.91 3.28
N ILE A 135 0.90 10.62 3.73
CA ILE A 135 1.69 11.54 4.56
C ILE A 135 2.13 12.76 3.77
N VAL A 136 2.54 12.57 2.51
CA VAL A 136 2.93 13.67 1.64
C VAL A 136 1.76 14.60 1.38
N LYS A 137 0.60 14.02 1.03
CA LYS A 137 -0.65 14.75 0.83
C LYS A 137 -1.06 15.50 2.10
N GLN A 138 -1.17 14.80 3.23
CA GLN A 138 -1.60 15.37 4.51
C GLN A 138 -0.67 16.48 5.00
N TYR A 139 0.64 16.36 4.79
CA TYR A 139 1.62 17.39 5.16
C TYR A 139 1.40 18.69 4.38
N ALA A 140 1.33 18.60 3.05
CA ALA A 140 1.09 19.77 2.21
C ALA A 140 -0.27 20.40 2.48
N TRP A 141 -1.30 19.56 2.62
CA TRP A 141 -2.66 20.01 2.91
C TRP A 141 -2.78 20.73 4.26
N TRP A 142 -2.00 20.32 5.26
CA TRP A 142 -1.93 21.04 6.53
C TRP A 142 -1.39 22.47 6.37
N TYR A 143 -0.34 22.68 5.57
CA TYR A 143 0.19 24.04 5.32
C TYR A 143 -0.75 24.92 4.50
N ILE A 144 -1.57 24.32 3.63
CA ILE A 144 -2.59 25.03 2.87
C ILE A 144 -3.68 25.56 3.80
N THR A 145 -4.16 24.71 4.72
CA THR A 145 -5.24 25.08 5.66
C THR A 145 -4.74 25.88 6.87
N HIS A 146 -3.42 25.90 7.09
CA HIS A 146 -2.75 26.71 8.12
C HIS A 146 -1.71 27.64 7.47
N PRO A 147 -2.14 28.57 6.61
CA PRO A 147 -1.22 29.35 5.78
C PRO A 147 -0.34 30.25 6.64
N ASN A 148 0.97 30.12 6.46
CA ASN A 148 1.93 31.01 7.09
C ASN A 148 2.11 32.27 6.22
N LYS A 149 1.50 33.38 6.64
CA LYS A 149 1.53 34.69 5.95
C LYS A 149 2.94 35.25 5.69
N LYS A 150 3.99 34.65 6.27
CA LYS A 150 5.39 35.03 6.05
C LYS A 150 6.04 34.28 4.88
N LEU A 151 5.43 33.21 4.36
CA LEU A 151 5.95 32.48 3.21
C LEU A 151 5.64 33.25 1.93
N LYS A 152 6.68 33.91 1.41
CA LYS A 152 6.62 34.70 0.18
C LYS A 152 7.74 34.30 -0.76
N ASP A 153 7.44 34.22 -2.04
CA ASP A 153 8.43 33.94 -3.08
C ASP A 153 9.29 35.18 -3.37
N LYS A 154 10.14 35.13 -4.41
CA LYS A 154 11.04 36.25 -4.75
C LYS A 154 10.29 37.52 -5.18
N ASN A 155 9.05 37.40 -5.65
CA ASN A 155 8.21 38.51 -6.11
C ASN A 155 7.32 39.05 -4.98
N GLY A 156 7.35 38.43 -3.80
CA GLY A 156 6.50 38.78 -2.67
C GLY A 156 5.17 38.03 -2.64
N ASP A 157 4.99 37.05 -3.52
CA ASP A 157 3.75 36.29 -3.66
C ASP A 157 3.68 35.13 -2.66
N CYS A 158 2.49 34.92 -2.10
CA CYS A 158 2.22 33.83 -1.16
C CYS A 158 2.40 32.45 -1.84
N PHE A 159 2.94 31.47 -1.13
CA PHE A 159 2.96 30.08 -1.58
C PHE A 159 2.58 29.14 -0.44
N ASP A 160 1.99 28.00 -0.77
CA ASP A 160 1.47 27.06 0.23
C ASP A 160 2.60 26.20 0.82
N ILE A 161 3.51 25.72 -0.03
CA ILE A 161 4.61 24.84 0.36
C ILE A 161 5.88 25.09 -0.44
N GLY A 162 7.04 24.97 0.21
CA GLY A 162 8.35 25.15 -0.44
C GLY A 162 8.98 23.85 -0.90
N SER A 163 9.63 23.84 -2.07
CA SER A 163 10.44 22.71 -2.52
C SER A 163 11.84 22.73 -1.90
N THR A 164 11.95 22.32 -0.64
CA THR A 164 13.22 22.34 0.11
C THR A 164 13.28 21.23 1.14
N VAL A 165 14.46 20.95 1.70
CA VAL A 165 14.64 19.96 2.77
C VAL A 165 13.93 20.33 4.09
N THR A 166 13.45 21.56 4.24
CA THR A 166 12.66 21.99 5.41
C THR A 166 11.16 21.70 5.26
N PHE A 167 10.72 21.42 4.03
CA PHE A 167 9.35 21.04 3.71
C PHE A 167 9.39 19.68 3.00
N GLN A 168 9.13 19.68 1.69
CA GLN A 168 9.17 18.50 0.84
C GLN A 168 9.99 18.84 -0.42
N LEU A 169 10.70 17.87 -0.97
CA LEU A 169 11.49 17.98 -2.20
C LEU A 169 10.60 17.65 -3.40
N TYR A 170 10.14 18.70 -4.05
CA TYR A 170 9.43 18.63 -5.32
C TYR A 170 10.36 18.96 -6.49
N LYS A 171 10.37 18.14 -7.55
CA LYS A 171 11.02 18.49 -8.82
C LYS A 171 10.06 18.31 -9.98
N GLU A 172 9.97 19.33 -10.83
CA GLU A 172 9.08 19.35 -11.99
C GLU A 172 9.32 18.17 -12.95
N ASN A 173 10.58 17.76 -13.12
CA ASN A 173 10.95 16.66 -14.01
C ASN A 173 10.90 15.27 -13.34
N ALA A 174 10.36 15.13 -12.13
CA ALA A 174 10.36 13.85 -11.41
C ALA A 174 9.61 12.75 -12.16
N THR A 175 8.41 13.04 -12.68
CA THR A 175 7.60 12.09 -13.46
C THR A 175 8.36 11.58 -14.68
N ALA A 176 8.89 12.46 -15.53
CA ALA A 176 9.65 12.08 -16.73
C ALA A 176 10.91 11.26 -16.39
N ARG A 177 11.61 11.58 -15.30
CA ARG A 177 12.75 10.76 -14.81
C ARG A 177 12.30 9.38 -14.37
N GLN A 178 11.14 9.28 -13.71
CA GLN A 178 10.59 8.00 -13.28
C GLN A 178 10.12 7.16 -14.47
N GLU A 179 9.49 7.74 -15.49
CA GLU A 179 9.11 7.04 -16.72
C GLU A 179 10.33 6.43 -17.43
N ALA A 180 11.42 7.20 -17.55
CA ALA A 180 12.68 6.69 -18.09
C ALA A 180 13.28 5.56 -17.22
N SER A 181 13.18 5.68 -15.90
CA SER A 181 13.59 4.64 -14.97
C SER A 181 12.72 3.38 -15.08
N ASP A 182 11.42 3.52 -15.25
CA ASP A 182 10.47 2.42 -15.37
C ASP A 182 10.67 1.65 -16.66
N ALA A 183 10.93 2.33 -17.78
CA ALA A 183 11.34 1.67 -19.02
C ALA A 183 12.58 0.79 -18.83
N ALA A 184 13.55 1.24 -18.01
CA ALA A 184 14.73 0.44 -17.67
C ALA A 184 14.43 -0.72 -16.70
N ARG A 185 13.43 -0.59 -15.82
CA ARG A 185 12.97 -1.65 -14.91
C ARG A 185 12.20 -2.75 -15.65
N ILE A 186 11.30 -2.37 -16.55
CA ILE A 186 10.52 -3.29 -17.39
C ILE A 186 11.46 -4.16 -18.23
N LYS A 187 12.51 -3.58 -18.82
CA LYS A 187 13.55 -4.33 -19.53
C LYS A 187 14.28 -5.39 -18.68
N LYS A 188 14.25 -5.24 -17.35
CA LYS A 188 14.82 -6.19 -16.38
C LYS A 188 13.78 -7.16 -15.80
N GLY A 189 12.54 -7.12 -16.29
CA GLY A 189 11.42 -7.92 -15.78
C GLY A 189 10.96 -7.50 -14.39
N LEU A 190 11.21 -6.25 -13.98
CA LEU A 190 10.74 -5.68 -12.72
C LEU A 190 9.50 -4.80 -12.96
N PRO A 191 8.56 -4.73 -12.00
CA PRO A 191 7.38 -3.89 -12.14
C PRO A 191 7.76 -2.41 -12.23
N ALA A 192 7.02 -1.68 -13.06
CA ALA A 192 7.10 -0.23 -13.16
C ALA A 192 6.63 0.40 -11.84
N ARG A 193 7.34 1.44 -11.38
CA ARG A 193 7.07 2.07 -10.09
C ARG A 193 6.01 3.16 -10.17
N LEU A 194 5.98 3.94 -11.25
CA LEU A 194 5.06 5.05 -11.43
C LEU A 194 3.58 4.61 -11.36
N PRO A 195 3.15 3.49 -11.98
CA PRO A 195 1.79 2.99 -11.82
C PRO A 195 1.44 2.64 -10.36
N LEU A 196 2.38 2.08 -9.60
CA LEU A 196 2.19 1.76 -8.18
C LEU A 196 2.01 3.03 -7.33
N ILE A 197 2.80 4.08 -7.62
CA ILE A 197 2.67 5.38 -6.96
C ILE A 197 1.30 6.01 -7.28
N ARG A 198 0.90 6.02 -8.55
CA ARG A 198 -0.40 6.57 -8.97
C ARG A 198 -1.56 5.82 -8.33
N SER A 199 -1.52 4.50 -8.35
CA SER A 199 -2.50 3.66 -7.64
C SER A 199 -2.55 3.97 -6.14
N ALA A 200 -1.39 4.22 -5.51
CA ALA A 200 -1.36 4.66 -4.12
C ALA A 200 -2.04 6.00 -3.90
N ILE A 201 -1.75 6.99 -4.74
CA ILE A 201 -2.33 8.32 -4.66
C ILE A 201 -3.85 8.28 -4.84
N GLU A 202 -4.34 7.51 -5.82
CA GLU A 202 -5.78 7.35 -6.04
C GLU A 202 -6.47 6.71 -4.84
N ALA A 203 -5.93 5.60 -4.31
CA ALA A 203 -6.50 4.90 -3.17
C ALA A 203 -6.58 5.78 -1.90
N ILE A 204 -5.56 6.60 -1.66
CA ILE A 204 -5.54 7.47 -0.48
C ILE A 204 -6.23 8.80 -0.71
N TRP A 205 -6.54 9.21 -1.95
CA TRP A 205 -7.00 10.58 -2.23
C TRP A 205 -8.17 11.06 -1.37
N PRO A 206 -9.20 10.25 -1.10
CA PRO A 206 -10.32 10.68 -0.26
C PRO A 206 -10.01 10.66 1.26
N LEU A 207 -8.86 10.10 1.67
CA LEU A 207 -8.52 9.91 3.08
C LEU A 207 -7.82 11.13 3.71
N SER A 208 -8.04 11.38 4.99
CA SER A 208 -7.34 12.36 5.80
C SER A 208 -6.92 11.71 7.12
N ILE A 209 -5.87 12.21 7.76
CA ILE A 209 -5.45 11.70 9.07
C ILE A 209 -5.93 12.66 10.15
N TRP A 210 -6.57 12.10 11.18
CA TRP A 210 -7.09 12.85 12.32
C TRP A 210 -6.51 12.32 13.62
N ARG A 211 -6.24 13.22 14.56
CA ARG A 211 -5.92 12.86 15.94
C ARG A 211 -7.21 12.79 16.73
N THR A 212 -7.49 11.62 17.31
CA THR A 212 -8.75 11.33 18.02
C THR A 212 -8.71 11.75 19.49
N ALA A 213 -7.51 11.92 20.07
CA ALA A 213 -7.34 12.28 21.47
C ALA A 213 -6.11 13.18 21.74
N GLY A 214 -6.10 13.84 22.90
CA GLY A 214 -5.01 14.70 23.39
C GLY A 214 -5.11 16.17 22.95
N GLY A 215 -4.20 17.02 23.45
CA GLY A 215 -4.23 18.48 23.21
C GLY A 215 -3.97 18.95 21.76
N ARG A 216 -3.84 18.01 20.81
CA ARG A 216 -3.73 18.26 19.36
C ARG A 216 -4.80 17.49 18.58
N LYS A 217 -5.95 17.20 19.19
CA LYS A 217 -7.12 16.59 18.53
C LYS A 217 -7.48 17.37 17.26
N GLY A 218 -7.91 16.66 16.21
CA GLY A 218 -8.32 17.27 14.94
C GLY A 218 -7.40 16.89 13.77
N PHE A 219 -7.52 17.63 12.67
CA PHE A 219 -6.77 17.39 11.42
C PHE A 219 -5.26 17.33 11.66
N ALA A 220 -4.65 16.20 11.34
CA ALA A 220 -3.30 15.91 11.76
C ALA A 220 -2.25 16.55 10.85
N HIS A 221 -1.23 17.15 11.44
CA HIS A 221 0.03 17.43 10.74
C HIS A 221 0.90 16.15 10.75
N THR A 222 1.41 15.75 9.58
CA THR A 222 2.15 14.49 9.37
C THR A 222 3.60 14.73 8.95
N GLY A 223 4.48 14.95 9.94
CA GLY A 223 5.91 15.03 9.67
C GLY A 223 6.50 13.67 9.28
N TYR A 224 7.61 13.66 8.55
CA TYR A 224 8.36 12.43 8.28
C TYR A 224 9.86 12.71 8.27
N ARG A 225 10.66 11.65 8.45
CA ARG A 225 12.13 11.70 8.49
C ARG A 225 12.71 10.48 7.79
N GLY A 226 13.97 10.57 7.37
CA GLY A 226 14.65 9.44 6.71
C GLY A 226 14.69 8.16 7.56
N GLY A 227 15.00 8.26 8.86
CA GLY A 227 15.10 7.07 9.73
C GLY A 227 16.30 6.19 9.43
N ALA A 228 16.28 4.95 9.92
CA ALA A 228 17.36 3.99 9.78
C ALA A 228 16.85 2.55 9.62
N TYR A 229 16.91 2.04 8.38
CA TYR A 229 16.42 0.71 7.99
C TYR A 229 16.92 -0.43 8.90
N ARG A 230 18.21 -0.39 9.28
CA ARG A 230 18.86 -1.43 10.11
C ARG A 230 18.36 -1.49 11.55
N LYS A 231 17.57 -0.51 11.99
CA LYS A 231 17.08 -0.43 13.37
C LYS A 231 15.74 -1.15 13.57
N GLY A 232 15.21 -1.81 12.53
CA GLY A 232 13.99 -2.63 12.62
C GLY A 232 12.70 -1.83 12.73
N CYS A 233 11.59 -2.55 12.94
CA CYS A 233 10.24 -2.00 13.00
C CYS A 233 9.85 -1.38 14.33
N ASP A 234 10.45 -1.86 15.42
CA ASP A 234 10.05 -1.47 16.77
C ASP A 234 10.78 -0.21 17.25
N LYS A 235 11.63 0.36 16.40
CA LYS A 235 12.42 1.54 16.73
C LYS A 235 11.78 2.77 16.10
N TYR A 236 11.57 3.79 16.93
CA TYR A 236 11.05 5.13 16.61
C TYR A 236 9.53 5.30 16.64
N TYR A 237 8.96 5.30 17.86
CA TYR A 237 7.63 5.82 18.14
C TYR A 237 7.76 7.27 18.61
N THR A 238 7.24 8.23 17.84
CA THR A 238 7.28 9.67 18.24
C THR A 238 5.91 10.32 18.30
N GLY A 239 4.85 9.64 17.83
CA GLY A 239 3.51 10.19 17.74
C GLY A 239 3.38 11.36 16.75
N PHE A 240 4.42 11.69 15.99
CA PHE A 240 4.46 12.87 15.11
C PHE A 240 5.28 12.71 13.83
N HIS A 241 6.24 11.77 13.79
CA HIS A 241 7.00 11.49 12.57
C HIS A 241 6.92 10.04 12.13
N LEU A 242 6.65 9.82 10.84
CA LEU A 242 6.99 8.56 10.18
C LEU A 242 8.46 8.53 9.78
N PHE A 243 9.13 7.41 10.06
CA PHE A 243 10.53 7.21 9.69
C PHE A 243 10.60 6.34 8.43
N GLN A 244 10.82 6.96 7.27
CA GLN A 244 10.69 6.36 5.94
C GLN A 244 11.38 4.99 5.82
N GLN A 245 12.64 4.88 6.25
CA GLN A 245 13.40 3.64 6.15
C GLN A 245 12.93 2.57 7.14
N ASN A 246 12.35 2.96 8.28
CA ASN A 246 11.78 2.02 9.24
C ASN A 246 10.40 1.55 8.77
N ALA A 247 9.53 2.46 8.34
CA ALA A 247 8.23 2.13 7.75
C ALA A 247 8.39 1.21 6.53
N ARG A 248 9.40 1.47 5.68
CA ARG A 248 9.78 0.58 4.58
C ARG A 248 10.13 -0.83 5.05
N ARG A 249 10.81 -0.95 6.19
CA ARG A 249 11.12 -2.26 6.76
C ARG A 249 9.83 -2.96 7.23
N CYS A 250 8.88 -2.23 7.79
CA CYS A 250 7.65 -2.81 8.32
C CYS A 250 6.65 -3.18 7.25
N ALA A 251 6.48 -2.33 6.23
CA ALA A 251 5.74 -2.68 5.04
C ALA A 251 6.28 -3.96 4.38
N ARG A 252 7.60 -4.14 4.45
CA ARG A 252 8.28 -5.33 3.94
C ARG A 252 8.12 -6.54 4.86
N ASP A 253 7.98 -6.34 6.15
CA ASP A 253 7.74 -7.38 7.14
C ASP A 253 6.22 -7.69 7.27
N GLY A 254 5.39 -7.22 6.31
CA GLY A 254 3.96 -7.55 6.20
C GLY A 254 3.00 -6.56 6.87
N GLU A 255 3.49 -5.44 7.42
CA GLU A 255 2.58 -4.47 8.04
C GLU A 255 1.71 -3.74 7.00
N THR A 256 0.42 -3.66 7.30
CA THR A 256 -0.57 -2.92 6.51
C THR A 256 -0.33 -1.41 6.56
N PHE A 257 -0.89 -0.68 5.61
CA PHE A 257 -0.86 0.78 5.60
C PHE A 257 -1.36 1.40 6.92
N GLU A 258 -2.47 0.91 7.45
CA GLU A 258 -3.03 1.42 8.71
C GLU A 258 -2.10 1.13 9.90
N ALA A 259 -1.54 -0.08 9.97
CA ALA A 259 -0.58 -0.45 11.01
C ALA A 259 0.63 0.49 10.99
N LEU A 260 1.15 0.83 9.80
CA LEU A 260 2.24 1.81 9.66
C LEU A 260 1.83 3.20 10.18
N ILE A 261 0.65 3.69 9.82
CA ILE A 261 0.17 5.00 10.26
C ILE A 261 0.04 5.03 11.79
N ARG A 262 -0.61 4.04 12.40
CA ARG A 262 -0.79 3.95 13.86
C ARG A 262 0.53 3.73 14.59
N ARG A 263 1.45 2.95 14.03
CA ARG A 263 2.79 2.72 14.61
C ARG A 263 3.59 4.02 14.72
N PHE A 264 3.58 4.88 13.71
CA PHE A 264 4.42 6.08 13.74
C PHE A 264 3.75 7.31 14.34
N TYR A 265 2.44 7.45 14.15
CA TYR A 265 1.69 8.63 14.63
C TYR A 265 0.91 8.37 15.93
N GLY A 266 0.86 7.13 16.39
CA GLY A 266 0.25 6.73 17.65
C GLY A 266 -1.09 6.03 17.50
N PRO A 267 -1.59 5.36 18.56
CA PRO A 267 -2.87 4.68 18.53
C PRO A 267 -4.05 5.66 18.42
N ASN A 268 -3.83 6.93 18.76
CA ASN A 268 -4.84 7.99 18.76
C ASN A 268 -4.94 8.72 17.41
N VAL A 269 -4.69 8.01 16.31
CA VAL A 269 -4.93 8.53 14.97
C VAL A 269 -5.94 7.66 14.24
N ALA A 270 -6.79 8.30 13.45
CA ALA A 270 -7.73 7.65 12.57
C ALA A 270 -7.51 8.11 11.14
N LEU A 271 -7.77 7.21 10.19
CA LEU A 271 -7.93 7.54 8.79
C LEU A 271 -9.41 7.87 8.60
N TYR A 272 -9.69 9.11 8.17
CA TYR A 272 -11.03 9.60 7.99
C TYR A 272 -11.30 9.88 6.51
N GLN A 273 -12.47 9.45 6.04
CA GLN A 273 -12.99 9.82 4.74
C GLN A 273 -14.33 10.52 4.93
N PRO A 274 -14.53 11.73 4.36
CA PRO A 274 -15.83 12.40 4.43
C PRO A 274 -16.93 11.65 3.71
N LEU A 275 -18.11 11.60 4.32
CA LEU A 275 -19.34 11.26 3.63
C LEU A 275 -19.73 12.35 2.62
N PRO A 276 -20.48 12.02 1.55
CA PRO A 276 -20.91 12.99 0.56
C PRO A 276 -21.78 14.08 1.20
N GLY A 277 -21.41 15.34 1.01
CA GLY A 277 -22.16 16.48 1.55
C GLY A 277 -21.95 16.80 3.03
N GLU A 278 -21.11 16.04 3.75
CA GLU A 278 -20.77 16.34 5.14
C GLU A 278 -19.89 17.60 5.23
N SER A 279 -20.25 18.52 6.14
CA SER A 279 -19.51 19.76 6.35
C SER A 279 -18.32 19.55 7.27
N ASP A 280 -17.20 20.27 7.08
CA ASP A 280 -16.02 20.16 7.95
C ASP A 280 -16.31 20.45 9.44
N ALA A 281 -17.43 21.13 9.75
CA ALA A 281 -17.83 21.53 11.10
C ALA A 281 -18.37 20.39 12.00
N THR A 282 -18.91 19.31 11.42
CA THR A 282 -19.43 18.15 12.20
C THR A 282 -18.32 17.24 12.72
N LEU A 283 -17.08 17.44 12.28
CA LEU A 283 -15.96 16.52 12.48
C LEU A 283 -15.03 16.88 13.64
N VAL A 284 -15.23 18.06 14.22
CA VAL A 284 -14.53 18.46 15.45
C VAL A 284 -14.99 17.59 16.65
N ASP A 285 -16.20 17.01 16.54
CA ASP A 285 -16.85 16.17 17.56
C ASP A 285 -17.05 14.70 17.17
N TYR A 286 -16.72 14.27 15.95
CA TYR A 286 -16.80 12.85 15.57
C TYR A 286 -15.65 12.05 16.23
N VAL A 287 -15.92 11.57 17.44
CA VAL A 287 -15.08 10.65 18.21
C VAL A 287 -15.61 9.23 17.97
N GLY A 288 -15.37 8.72 16.77
CA GLY A 288 -15.59 7.32 16.42
C GLY A 288 -14.47 6.90 15.49
N ASP A 289 -13.78 5.82 15.81
CA ASP A 289 -12.98 5.13 14.80
C ASP A 289 -13.98 4.65 13.73
N PRO A 290 -13.90 5.07 12.46
CA PRO A 290 -14.82 4.61 11.41
C PRO A 290 -14.72 3.09 11.16
N PHE A 291 -13.73 2.41 11.75
CA PHE A 291 -13.61 0.95 11.81
C PHE A 291 -14.04 0.34 13.14
N ALA A 292 -14.39 1.15 14.15
CA ALA A 292 -15.10 0.68 15.34
C ALA A 292 -16.59 0.95 15.16
N GLU A 293 -17.33 -0.15 15.02
CA GLU A 293 -18.79 -0.30 14.90
C GLU A 293 -19.67 0.96 15.07
N PRO A 294 -20.56 1.20 14.09
CA PRO A 294 -21.89 0.60 14.22
C PRO A 294 -22.47 0.19 12.86
N TRP A 295 -22.23 -1.03 12.42
CA TRP A 295 -23.00 -1.63 11.32
C TRP A 295 -23.86 -2.76 11.90
N SER A 296 -25.16 -2.71 11.64
CA SER A 296 -26.06 -3.83 11.92
C SER A 296 -26.13 -4.72 10.68
N LEU A 297 -25.96 -6.03 10.85
CA LEU A 297 -26.23 -6.98 9.78
C LEU A 297 -27.67 -6.79 9.24
N PRO A 298 -27.92 -6.98 7.93
CA PRO A 298 -29.25 -6.87 7.37
C PRO A 298 -30.25 -7.80 8.04
N ALA A 299 -31.54 -7.45 7.97
CA ALA A 299 -32.61 -8.32 8.39
C ALA A 299 -32.51 -9.68 7.65
N GLY A 300 -32.50 -10.79 8.40
CA GLY A 300 -32.30 -12.13 7.84
C GLY A 300 -30.86 -12.63 7.87
N TRP A 301 -29.91 -11.88 8.43
CA TRP A 301 -28.56 -12.37 8.77
C TRP A 301 -28.37 -12.61 10.28
N SER A 302 -29.44 -12.50 11.06
CA SER A 302 -29.45 -12.64 12.52
C SER A 302 -29.73 -14.06 13.02
N ASP A 303 -30.08 -14.99 12.14
CA ASP A 303 -30.41 -16.38 12.43
C ASP A 303 -29.26 -17.32 12.03
N GLY A 304 -28.95 -18.30 12.90
CA GLY A 304 -27.84 -19.22 12.70
C GLY A 304 -26.56 -18.80 13.41
N THR A 305 -25.47 -19.50 13.10
CA THR A 305 -24.12 -19.22 13.63
C THR A 305 -23.39 -18.31 12.65
N LEU A 306 -22.83 -17.21 13.17
CA LEU A 306 -22.08 -16.23 12.39
C LEU A 306 -20.60 -16.36 12.71
N THR A 307 -19.77 -16.39 11.67
CA THR A 307 -18.31 -16.33 11.77
C THR A 307 -17.81 -15.16 10.94
N GLU A 308 -16.99 -14.31 11.54
CA GLU A 308 -16.41 -13.15 10.89
C GLU A 308 -14.95 -13.40 10.55
N PHE A 309 -14.52 -12.91 9.40
CA PHE A 309 -13.13 -12.90 8.98
C PHE A 309 -12.90 -11.74 8.01
N ARG A 310 -11.63 -11.45 7.71
CA ARG A 310 -11.23 -10.31 6.89
C ARG A 310 -10.49 -10.79 5.66
N GLY A 311 -10.70 -10.13 4.53
CA GLY A 311 -9.95 -10.38 3.29
C GLY A 311 -10.25 -9.31 2.25
N ASP A 312 -9.36 -9.14 1.27
CA ASP A 312 -9.51 -8.26 0.11
C ASP A 312 -10.06 -9.04 -1.09
N PHE A 313 -11.35 -9.34 -1.09
CA PHE A 313 -11.94 -10.28 -2.05
C PHE A 313 -12.05 -9.70 -3.46
N ASP A 314 -12.04 -8.37 -3.61
CA ASP A 314 -12.13 -7.69 -4.91
C ASP A 314 -10.80 -7.18 -5.47
N GLY A 315 -9.74 -7.27 -4.68
CA GLY A 315 -8.38 -6.88 -5.04
C GLY A 315 -8.21 -5.37 -5.19
N ASP A 316 -9.05 -4.58 -4.53
CA ASP A 316 -8.91 -3.14 -4.41
C ASP A 316 -7.97 -2.72 -3.27
N LEU A 317 -7.53 -3.70 -2.46
CA LEU A 317 -6.57 -3.59 -1.36
C LEU A 317 -7.14 -2.91 -0.11
N PHE A 318 -8.46 -2.79 -0.01
CA PHE A 318 -9.17 -2.56 1.23
C PHE A 318 -9.71 -3.90 1.75
N PRO A 319 -9.34 -4.33 2.97
CA PRO A 319 -9.91 -5.56 3.50
C PRO A 319 -11.39 -5.36 3.79
N GLU A 320 -12.24 -6.19 3.19
CA GLU A 320 -13.63 -6.35 3.59
C GLU A 320 -13.74 -7.14 4.90
N ILE A 321 -14.87 -6.95 5.58
CA ILE A 321 -15.32 -7.86 6.63
C ILE A 321 -16.31 -8.81 5.98
N ALA A 322 -15.93 -10.08 5.86
CA ALA A 322 -16.84 -11.13 5.45
C ALA A 322 -17.49 -11.77 6.67
N THR A 323 -18.79 -12.03 6.56
CA THR A 323 -19.54 -12.84 7.52
C THR A 323 -20.01 -14.10 6.81
N LEU A 324 -19.59 -15.24 7.35
CA LEU A 324 -20.16 -16.53 7.03
C LEU A 324 -21.33 -16.79 7.98
N ARG A 325 -22.49 -17.06 7.41
CA ARG A 325 -23.69 -17.48 8.16
C ARG A 325 -23.94 -18.95 7.89
N VAL A 326 -24.13 -19.74 8.94
CA VAL A 326 -24.46 -21.17 8.86
C VAL A 326 -25.73 -21.45 9.65
N TRP A 327 -26.72 -22.09 9.02
CA TRP A 327 -28.00 -22.40 9.65
C TRP A 327 -28.58 -23.70 9.11
N ASN A 328 -29.52 -24.28 9.86
CA ASN A 328 -30.29 -25.43 9.41
C ASN A 328 -31.58 -24.95 8.76
N THR A 329 -31.87 -25.48 7.58
CA THR A 329 -33.13 -25.28 6.86
C THR A 329 -33.69 -26.65 6.43
N THR A 330 -34.82 -26.66 5.75
CA THR A 330 -35.40 -27.87 5.15
C THR A 330 -35.25 -27.79 3.64
N ASP A 331 -34.74 -28.84 3.01
CA ASP A 331 -34.69 -28.93 1.56
C ASP A 331 -36.12 -28.97 1.00
N PRO A 332 -36.51 -28.02 0.14
CA PRO A 332 -37.86 -27.95 -0.40
C PRO A 332 -38.23 -29.13 -1.31
N ALA A 333 -37.26 -29.85 -1.87
CA ALA A 333 -37.50 -31.00 -2.74
C ALA A 333 -37.70 -32.31 -1.96
N THR A 334 -36.97 -32.49 -0.85
CA THR A 334 -36.95 -33.76 -0.09
C THR A 334 -37.63 -33.67 1.27
N GLY A 335 -37.86 -32.46 1.79
CA GLY A 335 -38.42 -32.24 3.13
C GLY A 335 -37.47 -32.59 4.28
N LEU A 336 -36.20 -32.88 3.97
CA LEU A 336 -35.19 -33.26 4.96
C LEU A 336 -34.42 -32.03 5.47
N PRO A 337 -33.94 -32.05 6.73
CA PRO A 337 -33.09 -30.98 7.24
C PRO A 337 -31.77 -30.94 6.46
N VAL A 338 -31.38 -29.75 6.02
CA VAL A 338 -30.10 -29.49 5.37
C VAL A 338 -29.41 -28.31 6.03
N THR A 339 -28.10 -28.42 6.21
CA THR A 339 -27.28 -27.27 6.62
C THR A 339 -27.05 -26.38 5.41
N SER A 340 -27.34 -25.10 5.55
CA SER A 340 -27.07 -24.06 4.57
C SER A 340 -26.03 -23.10 5.10
N ALA A 341 -25.23 -22.54 4.18
CA ALA A 341 -24.31 -21.47 4.50
C ALA A 341 -24.20 -20.45 3.37
N ALA A 342 -24.23 -19.17 3.75
CA ALA A 342 -24.05 -18.07 2.82
C ALA A 342 -22.94 -17.16 3.33
N MET A 343 -22.28 -16.49 2.40
CA MET A 343 -21.27 -15.49 2.71
C MET A 343 -21.71 -14.13 2.20
N GLY A 344 -21.65 -13.16 3.10
CA GLY A 344 -21.81 -11.76 2.79
C GLY A 344 -20.55 -11.00 3.18
N SER A 345 -20.37 -9.80 2.66
CA SER A 345 -19.35 -8.90 3.15
C SER A 345 -19.85 -7.48 3.17
N ILE A 346 -19.18 -6.71 4.02
CA ILE A 346 -19.31 -5.26 4.04
C ILE A 346 -18.24 -4.73 3.11
N GLU A 347 -18.69 -4.33 1.93
CA GLU A 347 -17.85 -3.71 0.92
C GLU A 347 -17.95 -2.20 1.00
N ARG A 348 -16.90 -1.54 0.54
CA ARG A 348 -16.93 -0.11 0.37
C ARG A 348 -17.27 0.25 -1.08
N ARG A 349 -18.43 0.87 -1.30
CA ARG A 349 -18.88 1.29 -2.64
C ARG A 349 -18.87 2.80 -2.75
N GLY A 350 -17.70 3.34 -3.11
CA GLY A 350 -17.48 4.79 -3.18
C GLY A 350 -17.37 5.40 -1.78
N ASP A 351 -18.42 6.10 -1.36
CA ASP A 351 -18.49 6.82 -0.08
C ASP A 351 -19.44 6.17 0.94
N GLU A 352 -20.01 5.00 0.63
CA GLU A 352 -20.88 4.24 1.51
C GLU A 352 -20.31 2.84 1.77
N TYR A 353 -20.58 2.30 2.97
CA TYR A 353 -20.45 0.86 3.22
C TYR A 353 -21.76 0.20 2.81
N ALA A 354 -21.66 -0.77 1.92
CA ALA A 354 -22.79 -1.55 1.47
C ALA A 354 -22.61 -2.98 1.95
N TRP A 355 -23.65 -3.51 2.59
CA TRP A 355 -23.75 -4.96 2.73
C TRP A 355 -23.94 -5.56 1.34
N ARG A 356 -23.19 -6.63 1.09
CA ARG A 356 -23.39 -7.49 -0.05
C ARG A 356 -23.69 -8.90 0.43
N ASP A 357 -24.82 -9.42 0.01
CA ASP A 357 -25.19 -10.82 0.13
C ASP A 357 -24.56 -11.68 -0.98
N ASP A 358 -24.58 -13.00 -0.79
CA ASP A 358 -24.28 -14.00 -1.82
C ASP A 358 -22.93 -13.84 -2.54
N ILE A 359 -21.88 -13.47 -1.79
CA ILE A 359 -20.47 -13.49 -2.27
C ILE A 359 -20.03 -14.89 -2.66
N TRP A 360 -20.62 -15.85 -1.96
CA TRP A 360 -20.39 -17.26 -2.13
C TRP A 360 -21.65 -18.02 -1.74
N SER A 361 -21.99 -19.02 -2.54
CA SER A 361 -23.30 -19.67 -2.47
C SER A 361 -23.26 -20.99 -1.68
N VAL A 362 -24.39 -21.30 -1.03
CA VAL A 362 -24.65 -22.62 -0.40
C VAL A 362 -24.48 -23.76 -1.40
N THR A 363 -24.88 -23.53 -2.64
CA THR A 363 -24.91 -24.56 -3.70
C THR A 363 -23.50 -25.03 -4.03
N ASP A 364 -22.51 -24.14 -4.01
CA ASP A 364 -21.11 -24.49 -4.27
C ASP A 364 -20.50 -25.32 -3.13
N LEU A 365 -20.81 -24.98 -1.87
CA LEU A 365 -20.41 -25.76 -0.69
C LEU A 365 -21.01 -27.16 -0.68
N ALA A 366 -22.33 -27.25 -0.92
CA ALA A 366 -23.06 -28.51 -0.96
C ALA A 366 -22.58 -29.40 -2.13
N ALA A 367 -22.35 -28.81 -3.31
CA ALA A 367 -21.81 -29.52 -4.47
C ALA A 367 -20.39 -30.05 -4.22
N ALA A 368 -19.58 -29.33 -3.46
CA ALA A 368 -18.25 -29.78 -3.04
C ALA A 368 -18.27 -30.78 -1.86
N GLY A 369 -19.45 -31.04 -1.27
CA GLY A 369 -19.63 -31.93 -0.13
C GLY A 369 -19.06 -31.40 1.19
N ILE A 370 -18.89 -30.08 1.31
CA ILE A 370 -18.30 -29.45 2.50
C ILE A 370 -19.34 -29.35 3.61
N ASP A 371 -19.02 -29.87 4.80
CA ASP A 371 -19.82 -29.66 6.01
C ASP A 371 -19.57 -28.26 6.58
N ALA A 372 -20.46 -27.33 6.25
CA ALA A 372 -20.36 -25.94 6.67
C ALA A 372 -20.45 -25.73 8.19
N THR A 373 -21.01 -26.68 8.97
CA THR A 373 -21.07 -26.56 10.44
C THR A 373 -19.73 -26.79 11.12
N ARG A 374 -18.79 -27.40 10.40
CA ARG A 374 -17.49 -27.80 10.93
C ARG A 374 -16.33 -27.23 10.14
N MET A 375 -16.57 -26.35 9.17
CA MET A 375 -15.50 -25.77 8.38
C MET A 375 -14.81 -24.61 9.10
N GLU A 376 -13.52 -24.44 8.83
CA GLU A 376 -12.75 -23.25 9.18
C GLU A 376 -12.20 -22.63 7.88
N ILE A 377 -12.17 -21.30 7.85
CA ILE A 377 -11.81 -20.51 6.66
C ILE A 377 -10.60 -19.63 6.97
N LEU A 378 -9.75 -19.49 5.96
CA LEU A 378 -8.61 -18.60 5.92
C LEU A 378 -8.65 -17.83 4.59
N SER A 379 -8.39 -16.52 4.64
CA SER A 379 -8.20 -15.66 3.46
C SER A 379 -6.71 -15.55 3.12
N ALA A 380 -6.37 -15.66 1.84
CA ALA A 380 -5.01 -15.51 1.32
C ALA A 380 -5.01 -15.36 -0.21
N ASP A 381 -4.13 -14.53 -0.77
CA ASP A 381 -3.95 -14.45 -2.23
C ASP A 381 -3.08 -15.61 -2.73
N VAL A 382 -3.65 -16.82 -2.76
CA VAL A 382 -2.86 -18.04 -3.06
C VAL A 382 -2.48 -18.15 -4.53
N ASN A 383 -3.19 -17.44 -5.40
CA ASN A 383 -2.96 -17.48 -6.84
C ASN A 383 -2.06 -16.32 -7.32
N GLY A 384 -1.97 -15.23 -6.56
CA GLY A 384 -1.16 -14.05 -6.81
C GLY A 384 -1.78 -13.06 -7.79
N ASP A 385 -3.11 -13.04 -7.91
CA ASP A 385 -3.83 -12.09 -8.77
C ASP A 385 -4.18 -10.79 -8.03
N GLY A 386 -3.87 -10.70 -6.75
CA GLY A 386 -4.09 -9.54 -5.90
C GLY A 386 -5.48 -9.47 -5.32
N SER A 387 -6.25 -10.56 -5.33
CA SER A 387 -7.52 -10.72 -4.60
C SER A 387 -7.39 -11.92 -3.65
N ASP A 388 -7.92 -11.81 -2.44
CA ASP A 388 -7.89 -12.88 -1.46
C ASP A 388 -8.82 -14.03 -1.88
N ASP A 389 -8.24 -15.22 -1.96
CA ASP A 389 -8.92 -16.48 -2.13
C ASP A 389 -9.33 -17.05 -0.76
N LEU A 390 -10.23 -18.05 -0.76
CA LEU A 390 -10.54 -18.80 0.45
C LEU A 390 -9.84 -20.15 0.45
N VAL A 391 -9.14 -20.43 1.54
CA VAL A 391 -8.69 -21.78 1.90
C VAL A 391 -9.57 -22.31 3.02
N ILE A 392 -10.17 -23.47 2.79
CA ILE A 392 -11.17 -24.08 3.67
C ILE A 392 -10.62 -25.41 4.16
N LYS A 393 -10.70 -25.65 5.47
CA LYS A 393 -10.57 -27.01 6.03
C LYS A 393 -11.90 -27.46 6.62
N ALA A 394 -12.27 -28.71 6.36
CA ALA A 394 -13.52 -29.32 6.84
C ALA A 394 -13.37 -30.85 6.86
N PRO A 395 -14.31 -31.60 7.47
CA PRO A 395 -14.32 -33.06 7.38
C PRO A 395 -14.39 -33.52 5.93
N THR A 396 -13.60 -34.53 5.56
CA THR A 396 -13.64 -35.11 4.22
C THR A 396 -14.99 -35.80 3.97
N PRO A 397 -15.61 -35.63 2.78
CA PRO A 397 -16.82 -36.36 2.42
C PRO A 397 -16.64 -37.88 2.55
N ALA A 398 -17.64 -38.59 3.07
CA ALA A 398 -17.54 -40.04 3.31
C ALA A 398 -17.17 -40.85 2.06
N ALA A 399 -17.63 -40.44 0.88
CA ALA A 399 -17.26 -41.05 -0.40
C ALA A 399 -15.76 -40.93 -0.70
N ASN A 400 -15.16 -39.78 -0.39
CA ASN A 400 -13.74 -39.54 -0.60
C ASN A 400 -12.89 -40.30 0.42
N VAL A 401 -13.36 -40.43 1.68
CA VAL A 401 -12.74 -41.30 2.68
C VAL A 401 -12.76 -42.76 2.23
N ALA A 402 -13.91 -43.24 1.72
CA ALA A 402 -14.05 -44.61 1.20
C ALA A 402 -13.14 -44.88 -0.01
N ALA A 403 -12.82 -43.85 -0.80
CA ALA A 403 -11.86 -43.90 -1.90
C ALA A 403 -10.38 -43.79 -1.45
N GLY A 404 -10.11 -43.81 -0.14
CA GLY A 404 -8.75 -43.74 0.43
C GLY A 404 -8.28 -42.35 0.83
N GLY A 405 -9.16 -41.35 0.83
CA GLY A 405 -8.88 -40.02 1.36
C GLY A 405 -8.75 -39.99 2.88
N GLY A 406 -8.05 -38.98 3.40
CA GLY A 406 -7.89 -38.73 4.82
C GLY A 406 -9.17 -38.20 5.50
N GLN A 407 -9.12 -38.02 6.82
CA GLN A 407 -10.27 -37.58 7.62
C GLN A 407 -10.64 -36.10 7.42
N SER A 408 -9.65 -35.27 7.08
CA SER A 408 -9.83 -33.83 6.89
C SER A 408 -9.52 -33.43 5.45
N GLY A 409 -10.41 -32.69 4.81
CA GLY A 409 -10.24 -32.17 3.46
C GLY A 409 -9.74 -30.73 3.49
N ILE A 410 -8.99 -30.36 2.46
CA ILE A 410 -8.57 -28.98 2.19
C ILE A 410 -9.13 -28.57 0.85
N TRP A 411 -9.86 -27.46 0.82
CA TRP A 411 -10.42 -26.89 -0.40
C TRP A 411 -9.89 -25.49 -0.63
N VAL A 412 -9.91 -25.07 -1.89
CA VAL A 412 -9.61 -23.71 -2.31
C VAL A 412 -10.75 -23.20 -3.17
N ALA A 413 -11.32 -22.06 -2.80
CA ALA A 413 -12.22 -21.28 -3.64
C ALA A 413 -11.47 -20.04 -4.12
N LEU A 414 -11.10 -20.03 -5.40
CA LEU A 414 -10.40 -18.91 -6.00
C LEU A 414 -11.36 -17.75 -6.23
N SER A 415 -10.92 -16.55 -5.88
CA SER A 415 -11.55 -15.31 -6.26
C SER A 415 -11.27 -15.01 -7.74
N GLU A 416 -12.22 -14.39 -8.43
CA GLU A 416 -11.96 -13.82 -9.74
C GLU A 416 -11.67 -12.33 -9.61
N LYS A 417 -10.41 -11.91 -9.81
CA LYS A 417 -10.09 -10.50 -9.94
C LYS A 417 -10.94 -9.85 -11.03
N ARG A 418 -11.84 -8.95 -10.63
CA ARG A 418 -12.70 -8.25 -11.58
C ARG A 418 -12.05 -6.97 -12.10
N ARG A 419 -12.26 -6.70 -13.39
CA ARG A 419 -11.78 -5.46 -14.01
C ARG A 419 -12.66 -4.28 -13.60
N TRP A 420 -12.04 -3.12 -13.45
CA TRP A 420 -12.74 -1.85 -13.36
C TRP A 420 -13.54 -1.60 -14.64
N VAL A 421 -14.87 -1.51 -14.52
CA VAL A 421 -15.75 -1.11 -15.63
C VAL A 421 -16.37 0.23 -15.26
N ALA A 422 -16.21 1.24 -16.11
CA ALA A 422 -16.76 2.59 -15.88
C ALA A 422 -16.42 3.20 -14.50
N LYS A 423 -15.18 3.00 -14.02
CA LYS A 423 -14.71 3.43 -12.68
C LYS A 423 -15.45 2.78 -11.50
N ARG A 424 -16.10 1.64 -11.71
CA ARG A 424 -16.67 0.81 -10.65
C ARG A 424 -16.00 -0.56 -10.68
N ILE A 425 -15.56 -1.02 -9.51
CA ILE A 425 -15.15 -2.41 -9.29
C ILE A 425 -16.40 -3.28 -9.47
N GLN A 426 -16.29 -4.37 -10.22
CA GLN A 426 -17.40 -5.31 -10.34
C GLN A 426 -17.41 -6.22 -9.11
N PRO A 427 -18.58 -6.74 -8.69
CA PRO A 427 -18.67 -7.60 -7.52
C PRO A 427 -17.64 -8.75 -7.60
N PRO A 428 -16.75 -8.92 -6.59
CA PRO A 428 -15.94 -10.14 -6.52
C PRO A 428 -16.84 -11.36 -6.48
N ALA A 429 -16.45 -12.40 -7.21
CA ALA A 429 -17.13 -13.68 -7.20
C ALA A 429 -16.12 -14.72 -6.72
N LEU A 430 -16.45 -15.42 -5.63
CA LEU A 430 -15.70 -16.59 -5.23
C LEU A 430 -16.16 -17.77 -6.06
N GLY A 431 -15.22 -18.47 -6.67
CA GLY A 431 -15.46 -19.68 -7.42
C GLY A 431 -15.93 -20.83 -6.53
N ALA A 432 -16.38 -21.90 -7.18
CA ALA A 432 -16.71 -23.13 -6.49
C ALA A 432 -15.46 -23.72 -5.81
N PRO A 433 -15.55 -24.14 -4.53
CA PRO A 433 -14.42 -24.72 -3.82
C PRO A 433 -13.98 -26.04 -4.45
N GLN A 434 -12.69 -26.16 -4.72
CA GLN A 434 -12.06 -27.35 -5.28
C GLN A 434 -11.34 -28.11 -4.17
N LEU A 435 -11.56 -29.42 -4.03
CA LEU A 435 -10.79 -30.25 -3.10
C LEU A 435 -9.36 -30.39 -3.63
N VAL A 436 -8.38 -29.88 -2.89
CA VAL A 436 -6.96 -29.85 -3.31
C VAL A 436 -6.11 -30.90 -2.61
N GLY A 437 -6.61 -31.48 -1.51
CA GLY A 437 -5.92 -32.51 -0.77
C GLY A 437 -6.72 -33.00 0.44
N THR A 438 -6.23 -34.08 1.07
CA THR A 438 -6.78 -34.59 2.33
C THR A 438 -5.65 -34.91 3.30
N SER A 439 -5.91 -34.82 4.59
CA SER A 439 -5.02 -35.21 5.68
C SER A 439 -5.62 -36.36 6.46
N SER A 440 -4.79 -37.34 6.83
CA SER A 440 -5.21 -38.44 7.71
C SER A 440 -5.56 -37.97 9.13
N ALA A 441 -5.09 -36.79 9.53
CA ALA A 441 -5.36 -36.21 10.84
C ALA A 441 -6.82 -35.76 10.98
N ALA A 442 -7.33 -35.80 12.21
CA ALA A 442 -8.63 -35.22 12.52
C ALA A 442 -8.58 -33.68 12.42
N LEU A 443 -9.74 -33.06 12.18
CA LEU A 443 -9.83 -31.66 11.78
C LEU A 443 -9.27 -30.67 12.82
N ASP A 444 -9.45 -30.98 14.09
CA ASP A 444 -8.93 -30.23 15.24
C ASP A 444 -7.40 -30.37 15.41
N GLN A 445 -6.80 -31.32 14.71
CA GLN A 445 -5.36 -31.55 14.69
C GLN A 445 -4.65 -30.91 13.49
N VAL A 446 -5.44 -30.35 12.57
CA VAL A 446 -4.96 -29.69 11.36
C VAL A 446 -4.92 -28.17 11.60
N GLN A 447 -3.76 -27.58 11.41
CA GLN A 447 -3.58 -26.12 11.48
C GLN A 447 -3.19 -25.57 10.11
N LEU A 448 -3.77 -24.42 9.76
CA LEU A 448 -3.43 -23.65 8.56
C LEU A 448 -2.68 -22.38 8.95
N THR A 449 -1.75 -21.95 8.11
CA THR A 449 -1.04 -20.69 8.28
C THR A 449 -0.69 -20.09 6.93
N VAL A 450 -0.96 -18.80 6.78
CA VAL A 450 -0.51 -18.00 5.63
C VAL A 450 0.97 -17.66 5.80
N TRP A 451 1.71 -17.81 4.72
CA TRP A 451 3.12 -17.56 4.64
C TRP A 451 3.47 -17.04 3.24
N ASP A 452 3.78 -15.75 3.13
CA ASP A 452 4.41 -15.23 1.92
C ASP A 452 5.91 -15.51 1.96
N ARG A 453 6.31 -16.61 1.31
CA ARG A 453 7.69 -17.12 1.34
C ARG A 453 8.63 -16.23 0.56
N ASN A 454 8.17 -15.58 -0.50
CA ASN A 454 9.05 -14.97 -1.51
C ASN A 454 8.72 -13.54 -1.93
N ALA A 455 7.72 -12.92 -1.31
CA ALA A 455 7.21 -11.60 -1.61
C ALA A 455 6.98 -11.42 -3.11
N ASP A 456 6.39 -12.44 -3.74
CA ASP A 456 6.06 -12.44 -5.16
C ASP A 456 4.58 -12.12 -5.43
N ASP A 457 3.96 -11.50 -4.42
CA ASP A 457 2.54 -11.15 -4.28
C ASP A 457 1.62 -12.37 -4.21
N ARG A 458 2.16 -13.56 -3.89
CA ARG A 458 1.40 -14.76 -3.63
C ARG A 458 1.62 -15.23 -2.20
N ASP A 459 0.53 -15.58 -1.57
CA ASP A 459 0.55 -16.25 -0.29
C ASP A 459 0.71 -17.77 -0.47
N GLU A 460 1.70 -18.37 0.18
CA GLU A 460 1.67 -19.80 0.42
C GLU A 460 0.85 -20.13 1.66
N VAL A 461 0.13 -21.25 1.63
CA VAL A 461 -0.57 -21.76 2.81
C VAL A 461 0.08 -23.05 3.26
N ALA A 462 0.58 -23.04 4.50
CA ALA A 462 1.15 -24.19 5.15
C ALA A 462 0.08 -24.93 5.97
N LEU A 463 0.05 -26.24 5.80
CA LEU A 463 -0.75 -27.18 6.57
C LEU A 463 0.16 -27.92 7.55
N LEU A 464 -0.11 -27.80 8.84
CA LEU A 464 0.56 -28.54 9.90
C LEU A 464 -0.38 -29.63 10.41
N ALA A 465 0.05 -30.89 10.35
CA ALA A 465 -0.76 -32.03 10.80
C ALA A 465 0.11 -33.19 11.31
N PRO A 466 -0.41 -34.03 12.23
CA PRO A 466 0.23 -35.30 12.54
C PRO A 466 0.13 -36.28 11.38
N THR A 467 1.22 -36.98 11.09
CA THR A 467 1.21 -38.21 10.30
C THR A 467 0.63 -39.37 11.11
N VAL A 468 0.32 -40.49 10.44
CA VAL A 468 -0.19 -41.72 11.09
C VAL A 468 0.79 -42.26 12.15
N ASP A 469 2.09 -42.09 11.96
CA ASP A 469 3.13 -42.46 12.92
C ASP A 469 3.44 -41.38 13.98
N GLY A 470 2.60 -40.34 14.06
CA GLY A 470 2.63 -39.32 15.12
C GLY A 470 3.72 -38.25 14.95
N ARG A 471 4.30 -38.11 13.75
CA ARG A 471 5.29 -37.07 13.42
C ARG A 471 4.58 -35.82 12.91
N LEU A 472 5.23 -34.65 13.02
CA LEU A 472 4.69 -33.42 12.46
C LEU A 472 5.00 -33.38 10.96
N GLU A 473 3.97 -33.24 10.13
CA GLU A 473 4.09 -32.95 8.71
C GLU A 473 3.71 -31.49 8.42
N VAL A 474 4.52 -30.85 7.58
CA VAL A 474 4.24 -29.55 6.96
C VAL A 474 4.01 -29.79 5.49
N SER A 475 2.79 -29.56 5.03
CA SER A 475 2.44 -29.56 3.61
C SER A 475 2.23 -28.14 3.10
N LEU A 476 2.52 -27.88 1.83
CA LEU A 476 2.32 -26.58 1.20
C LEU A 476 1.25 -26.67 0.12
N LEU A 477 0.32 -25.71 0.17
CA LEU A 477 -0.63 -25.44 -0.90
C LEU A 477 0.06 -24.59 -1.98
N ALA A 478 0.01 -25.05 -3.23
CA ALA A 478 0.51 -24.32 -4.38
C ALA A 478 -0.59 -24.13 -5.42
N THR A 479 -0.87 -22.88 -5.79
CA THR A 479 -1.84 -22.54 -6.84
C THR A 479 -1.13 -22.01 -8.09
N PRO A 480 -1.42 -22.51 -9.30
CA PRO A 480 -0.81 -21.98 -10.54
C PRO A 480 -1.22 -20.53 -10.87
N ARG A 481 -0.27 -19.70 -11.36
CA ARG A 481 -0.54 -18.28 -11.74
C ARG A 481 -1.47 -18.09 -12.93
N THR A 482 -1.53 -19.07 -13.84
CA THR A 482 -2.16 -18.91 -15.17
C THR A 482 -3.44 -19.72 -15.33
N GLY A 483 -4.14 -20.01 -14.22
CA GLY A 483 -5.28 -20.91 -14.21
C GLY A 483 -4.83 -22.37 -14.34
N GLY A 484 -4.92 -23.10 -13.23
CA GLY A 484 -4.62 -24.52 -13.12
C GLY A 484 -5.06 -25.03 -11.74
N THR A 485 -5.14 -26.34 -11.57
CA THR A 485 -5.64 -26.92 -10.32
C THR A 485 -4.65 -26.67 -9.17
N PRO A 486 -5.08 -26.07 -8.05
CA PRO A 486 -4.24 -25.98 -6.88
C PRO A 486 -3.91 -27.36 -6.35
N ALA A 487 -2.73 -27.52 -5.77
CA ALA A 487 -2.26 -28.81 -5.26
C ALA A 487 -1.66 -28.66 -3.88
N LEU A 488 -1.96 -29.62 -3.00
CA LEU A 488 -1.32 -29.77 -1.72
C LEU A 488 -0.20 -30.80 -1.82
N SER A 489 1.00 -30.47 -1.33
CA SER A 489 2.14 -31.38 -1.37
C SER A 489 2.87 -31.42 -0.03
N SER A 490 3.25 -32.63 0.40
CA SER A 490 4.11 -32.84 1.55
C SER A 490 5.45 -32.16 1.30
N TRP A 491 5.84 -31.27 2.20
CA TRP A 491 7.06 -30.49 2.05
C TRP A 491 8.13 -30.89 3.06
N TRP A 492 7.74 -31.15 4.30
CA TRP A 492 8.64 -31.60 5.36
C TRP A 492 7.92 -32.47 6.38
N ILE A 493 8.63 -33.45 6.95
CA ILE A 493 8.15 -34.29 8.05
C ILE A 493 9.24 -34.35 9.12
N SER A 494 8.86 -34.22 10.39
CA SER A 494 9.80 -34.28 11.51
C SER A 494 10.56 -35.60 11.55
N ASP A 495 11.78 -35.55 12.06
CA ASP A 495 12.57 -36.75 12.33
C ASP A 495 11.88 -37.58 13.44
N ALA A 496 11.81 -38.90 13.25
CA ALA A 496 11.26 -39.82 14.25
C ALA A 496 11.99 -39.73 15.60
N LEU A 497 13.28 -39.37 15.60
CA LEU A 497 14.09 -39.20 16.80
C LEU A 497 13.68 -38.01 17.67
N LEU A 498 12.93 -37.05 17.12
CA LEU A 498 12.41 -35.92 17.89
C LEU A 498 11.19 -36.28 18.75
N GLY A 499 10.65 -37.49 18.58
CA GLY A 499 9.49 -37.98 19.29
C GLY A 499 8.16 -37.53 18.69
N THR A 500 7.06 -37.91 19.33
CA THR A 500 5.70 -37.66 18.84
C THR A 500 5.30 -36.20 18.96
N TYR A 501 4.63 -35.69 17.93
CA TYR A 501 4.01 -34.38 17.93
C TYR A 501 2.86 -34.31 18.93
N SER A 502 2.87 -33.29 19.78
CA SER A 502 1.75 -32.98 20.66
C SER A 502 0.76 -32.09 19.92
N VAL A 503 -0.35 -32.68 19.48
CA VAL A 503 -1.41 -31.97 18.74
C VAL A 503 -1.84 -30.69 19.44
N GLY A 504 -1.99 -29.60 18.68
CA GLY A 504 -2.40 -28.29 19.19
C GLY A 504 -1.29 -27.50 19.89
N SER A 505 -0.08 -28.07 20.03
CA SER A 505 1.07 -27.34 20.57
C SER A 505 1.81 -26.48 19.55
N ALA A 506 1.47 -26.60 18.26
CA ALA A 506 2.13 -25.87 17.20
C ALA A 506 1.62 -24.43 17.09
N SER A 507 2.55 -23.48 17.03
CA SER A 507 2.31 -22.12 16.55
C SER A 507 3.28 -21.85 15.40
N ALA A 508 2.78 -21.29 14.31
CA ALA A 508 3.59 -20.98 13.14
C ALA A 508 3.56 -19.48 12.88
N SER A 509 4.72 -18.91 12.52
CA SER A 509 4.85 -17.50 12.19
C SER A 509 5.94 -17.28 11.13
N PRO A 510 5.74 -16.34 10.19
CA PRO A 510 6.76 -16.01 9.21
C PRO A 510 7.88 -15.16 9.82
N GLU A 511 9.15 -15.52 9.56
CA GLU A 511 10.34 -14.77 9.97
C GLU A 511 11.12 -14.25 8.74
N PRO A 512 11.26 -12.93 8.53
CA PRO A 512 11.93 -12.38 7.34
C PRO A 512 13.44 -12.67 7.29
N LEU A 513 13.90 -13.34 6.23
CA LEU A 513 15.32 -13.65 5.98
C LEU A 513 16.12 -12.50 5.35
N GLY A 514 15.46 -11.54 4.70
CA GLY A 514 16.16 -10.57 3.85
C GLY A 514 16.00 -10.85 2.35
N PRO A 515 16.57 -9.99 1.48
CA PRO A 515 16.71 -10.28 0.07
C PRO A 515 17.72 -11.42 -0.15
N GLN A 516 17.25 -12.57 -0.61
CA GLN A 516 18.05 -13.72 -1.01
C GLN A 516 18.14 -13.80 -2.52
N ARG A 517 19.24 -14.36 -3.04
CA ARG A 517 19.40 -14.56 -4.49
C ARG A 517 18.72 -15.86 -4.87
N ASP A 518 17.76 -15.81 -5.78
CA ASP A 518 17.11 -16.99 -6.32
C ASP A 518 18.13 -17.80 -7.16
N PRO A 519 18.35 -19.09 -6.86
CA PRO A 519 19.21 -19.96 -7.64
C PRO A 519 18.70 -20.20 -9.07
N ALA A 520 17.38 -20.10 -9.31
CA ALA A 520 16.77 -20.40 -10.61
C ALA A 520 17.00 -19.29 -11.64
N ASP A 521 16.90 -18.03 -11.23
CA ASP A 521 16.99 -16.88 -12.15
C ASP A 521 18.04 -15.81 -11.74
N GLY A 522 18.69 -15.99 -10.59
CA GLY A 522 19.71 -15.08 -10.07
C GLY A 522 19.20 -13.73 -9.55
N ARG A 523 17.87 -13.50 -9.55
CA ARG A 523 17.24 -12.27 -9.04
C ARG A 523 17.22 -12.27 -7.52
N ARG A 524 17.14 -11.08 -6.91
CA ARG A 524 16.99 -10.96 -5.47
C ARG A 524 15.51 -10.87 -5.12
N ALA A 525 14.97 -11.92 -4.51
CA ALA A 525 13.63 -11.94 -3.94
C ALA A 525 13.74 -11.80 -2.42
N LEU A 526 12.76 -11.17 -1.80
CA LEU A 526 12.68 -11.22 -0.34
C LEU A 526 12.27 -12.63 0.03
N ARG A 527 12.85 -13.18 1.09
CA ARG A 527 12.44 -14.50 1.57
C ARG A 527 12.09 -14.41 3.06
N SER A 528 11.25 -15.31 3.51
CA SER A 528 10.94 -15.53 4.93
C SER A 528 11.08 -17.02 5.24
N ASN A 529 11.37 -17.37 6.49
CA ASN A 529 11.21 -18.72 7.01
C ASN A 529 9.79 -18.86 7.57
N LEU A 530 9.28 -20.07 7.59
CA LEU A 530 8.19 -20.42 8.49
C LEU A 530 8.79 -20.93 9.81
N VAL A 531 8.65 -20.17 10.88
CA VAL A 531 9.10 -20.58 12.23
C VAL A 531 7.93 -21.25 12.95
N ILE A 532 8.14 -22.50 13.35
CA ILE A 532 7.16 -23.33 14.03
C ILE A 532 7.68 -23.61 15.44
N GLU A 533 6.99 -23.09 16.45
CA GLU A 533 7.19 -23.50 17.84
C GLU A 533 6.24 -24.67 18.13
N VAL A 534 6.76 -25.78 18.64
CA VAL A 534 5.99 -27.02 18.79
C VAL A 534 6.53 -27.90 19.89
N THR A 535 5.69 -28.75 20.50
CA THR A 535 6.14 -29.78 21.43
C THR A 535 6.29 -31.13 20.71
N LEU A 536 7.53 -31.64 20.66
CA LEU A 536 7.89 -32.95 20.12
C LEU A 536 8.52 -33.80 21.23
N GLY A 537 8.00 -35.01 21.45
CA GLY A 537 8.51 -35.92 22.48
C GLY A 537 8.45 -35.34 23.90
N GLY A 538 7.49 -34.44 24.17
CA GLY A 538 7.33 -33.75 25.45
C GLY A 538 8.27 -32.55 25.67
N ALA A 539 9.11 -32.21 24.70
CA ALA A 539 9.99 -31.03 24.77
C ALA A 539 9.54 -29.96 23.77
N GLN A 540 9.56 -28.69 24.19
CA GLN A 540 9.35 -27.56 23.30
C GLN A 540 10.54 -27.44 22.33
N ARG A 541 10.23 -27.25 21.05
CA ARG A 541 11.16 -27.14 19.94
C ARG A 541 10.78 -25.94 19.08
N THR A 542 11.77 -25.34 18.46
CA THR A 542 11.58 -24.33 17.41
C THR A 542 12.18 -24.87 16.13
N ILE A 543 11.38 -24.97 15.09
CA ILE A 543 11.76 -25.45 13.76
C ILE A 543 11.63 -24.27 12.81
N ALA A 544 12.69 -23.94 12.10
CA ALA A 544 12.64 -22.95 11.03
C ALA A 544 12.65 -23.69 9.70
N VAL A 545 11.52 -23.65 8.99
CA VAL A 545 11.44 -24.22 7.65
C VAL A 545 11.83 -23.13 6.64
N SER A 546 12.91 -23.38 5.91
CA SER A 546 13.53 -22.32 5.12
C SER A 546 12.75 -22.00 3.85
N GLY A 547 12.45 -20.73 3.63
CA GLY A 547 11.91 -20.24 2.34
C GLY A 547 12.97 -20.06 1.26
N ALA A 548 14.25 -20.37 1.53
CA ALA A 548 15.30 -20.34 0.53
C ALA A 548 15.08 -21.45 -0.51
N ALA A 549 15.25 -21.11 -1.79
CA ALA A 549 15.18 -22.10 -2.86
C ALA A 549 16.23 -23.20 -2.61
N PRO A 550 15.84 -24.49 -2.70
CA PRO A 550 16.72 -25.58 -2.35
C PRO A 550 17.88 -25.65 -3.34
N ASN A 551 19.11 -25.39 -2.88
CA ASN A 551 20.21 -26.21 -3.34
C ASN A 551 19.94 -27.59 -2.72
N ALA A 552 19.70 -28.60 -3.55
CA ALA A 552 19.08 -29.89 -3.25
C ALA A 552 19.72 -30.76 -2.12
N ALA A 553 20.63 -30.22 -1.32
CA ALA A 553 21.24 -30.89 -0.17
C ALA A 553 21.01 -30.20 1.19
N GLN A 554 20.49 -28.96 1.25
CA GLN A 554 20.36 -28.19 2.50
C GLN A 554 18.93 -27.92 2.97
N ALA A 555 17.92 -28.40 2.24
CA ALA A 555 16.50 -28.23 2.59
C ALA A 555 15.91 -29.40 3.41
N ARG A 556 16.76 -30.22 4.04
CA ARG A 556 16.34 -31.30 4.94
C ARG A 556 16.77 -31.00 6.37
#